data_AF-A0A519TGP6-F1
#
_entry.id   AF-A0A519TGP6-F1
#
_cell.length_a   1.000
_cell.length_b   1.000
_cell.length_c   1.000
_cell.angle_alpha   90.00
_cell.angle_beta   90.00
_cell.angle_gamma   90.00
#
_symmetry.space_group_name_H-M   'P 1'
#
loop_
_entity.id
_entity.type
_entity.pdbx_description
1 polymer ?
#
loop_
_entity_poly.entity_id
_entity_poly.type
_entity_poly.pdbx_seq_one_letter_code
_entity_poly.pdbx_strand_id
1 'polypeptide(L)'
;MALGVRFRDFVPDENSGDKGFEQLMKLFMQLITITSGDVGEALQWLNELDKQYGLTDNDYGMGNFIEDLKKKGYIDENEQERGELKITPKTEQKIRKSALEEVFGKLKRGNSGNHRTPHTGQGDEQSTDLREFRFGDSLESIQMTESIRNAQLNHGMEGDNFMLTEGDLEVRENEHKSQTSTVLMIDISHSMILYGEDRITPAKKVAMALAELVKQKYPKDSLDVIVFGNDAWQIEVKDLPYLQVGPYHTNTVAGLELAMDLLRKR
;
A
#
# COMPACT_ATOMS: atom_id res chain seq x y z
N MET A 1 -21.46 -6.13 37.24
CA MET A 1 -21.35 -4.69 36.92
C MET A 1 -20.83 -4.56 35.50
N ALA A 2 -21.68 -4.17 34.55
CA ALA A 2 -21.26 -3.97 33.16
C ALA A 2 -20.46 -2.66 33.07
N LEU A 3 -19.23 -2.73 32.58
CA LEU A 3 -18.40 -1.57 32.27
C LEU A 3 -19.02 -0.87 31.05
N GLY A 4 -19.81 0.18 31.29
CA GLY A 4 -20.41 0.99 30.24
C GLY A 4 -19.36 1.85 29.53
N VAL A 5 -19.52 2.02 28.21
CA VAL A 5 -18.72 2.96 27.42
C VAL A 5 -19.14 4.38 27.79
N ARG A 6 -18.23 5.18 28.35
CA ARG A 6 -18.43 6.62 28.53
C ARG A 6 -17.88 7.35 27.33
N PHE A 7 -18.77 7.95 26.55
CA PHE A 7 -18.41 8.97 25.58
C PHE A 7 -18.05 10.25 26.35
N ARG A 8 -16.91 10.85 26.00
CA ARG A 8 -16.45 12.14 26.49
C ARG A 8 -16.16 13.02 25.29
N ASP A 9 -16.24 14.33 25.47
CA ASP A 9 -15.85 15.28 24.43
C ASP A 9 -14.41 15.01 23.99
N PHE A 10 -14.19 15.11 22.68
CA PHE A 10 -12.87 14.94 22.09
C PHE A 10 -11.98 16.10 22.54
N VAL A 11 -11.02 15.81 23.41
CA VAL A 11 -9.96 16.75 23.78
C VAL A 11 -8.81 16.53 22.79
N PRO A 12 -8.47 17.51 21.93
CA PRO A 12 -7.31 17.42 21.05
C PRO A 12 -6.03 17.25 21.89
N ASP A 13 -5.07 16.46 21.42
CA ASP A 13 -3.76 16.37 22.05
C ASP A 13 -3.10 17.76 22.06
N GLU A 14 -2.64 18.23 23.23
CA GLU A 14 -1.96 19.54 23.39
C GLU A 14 -0.65 19.64 22.58
N ASN A 15 -0.11 18.51 22.10
CA ASN A 15 1.03 18.45 21.18
C ASN A 15 0.66 18.60 19.69
N SER A 16 -0.58 18.94 19.36
CA SER A 16 -0.99 19.33 17.99
C SER A 16 -0.67 20.79 17.64
N GLY A 17 0.25 21.41 18.39
CA GLY A 17 0.72 22.78 18.21
C GLY A 17 1.67 23.02 17.03
N ASP A 18 1.79 22.07 16.09
CA ASP A 18 2.51 22.31 14.82
C ASP A 18 1.64 23.16 13.89
N LYS A 19 1.39 24.42 14.27
CA LYS A 19 0.93 25.44 13.32
C LYS A 19 2.02 25.58 12.26
N GLY A 20 1.68 25.21 11.02
CA GLY A 20 2.64 25.25 9.93
C GLY A 20 2.34 24.26 8.82
N PHE A 21 3.33 24.06 7.96
CA PHE A 21 3.19 23.31 6.72
C PHE A 21 2.63 21.89 6.93
N GLU A 22 3.11 21.12 7.91
CA GLU A 22 2.72 19.71 8.05
C GLU A 22 1.25 19.52 8.47
N GLN A 23 0.71 20.41 9.32
CA GLN A 23 -0.71 20.36 9.71
C GLN A 23 -1.61 20.69 8.51
N LEU A 24 -1.32 21.79 7.81
CA LEU A 24 -2.06 22.17 6.60
C LEU A 24 -1.92 21.11 5.51
N MET A 25 -0.75 20.50 5.39
CA MET A 25 -0.49 19.42 4.44
C MET A 25 -1.35 18.19 4.74
N LYS A 26 -1.50 17.81 6.01
CA LYS A 26 -2.36 16.69 6.41
C LYS A 26 -3.83 16.95 6.04
N LEU A 27 -4.32 18.16 6.28
CA LEU A 27 -5.68 18.55 5.91
C LEU A 27 -5.86 18.62 4.39
N PHE A 28 -4.91 19.23 3.69
CA PHE A 28 -4.87 19.30 2.23
C PHE A 28 -4.96 17.91 1.60
N MET A 29 -4.20 16.92 2.10
CA MET A 29 -4.25 15.54 1.59
C MET A 29 -5.64 14.89 1.74
N GLN A 30 -6.35 15.19 2.84
CA GLN A 30 -7.72 14.71 3.04
C GLN A 30 -8.68 15.40 2.07
N LEU A 31 -8.59 16.73 1.94
CA LEU A 31 -9.43 17.52 1.06
C LEU A 31 -9.25 17.10 -0.40
N ILE A 32 -8.02 16.91 -0.87
CA ILE A 32 -7.73 16.42 -2.22
C ILE A 32 -8.39 15.07 -2.51
N THR A 33 -8.47 14.18 -1.50
CA THR A 33 -9.13 12.88 -1.70
C THR A 33 -10.65 13.05 -1.84
N ILE A 34 -11.23 13.99 -1.10
CA ILE A 34 -12.67 14.30 -1.13
C ILE A 34 -13.03 15.01 -2.44
N THR A 35 -12.26 16.02 -2.84
CA THR A 35 -12.44 16.80 -4.09
C THR A 35 -11.97 16.04 -5.33
N SER A 36 -11.61 14.76 -5.19
CA SER A 36 -11.20 13.88 -6.28
C SER A 36 -10.05 14.45 -7.13
N GLY A 37 -9.05 15.02 -6.47
CA GLY A 37 -7.86 15.58 -7.13
C GLY A 37 -7.95 17.06 -7.52
N ASP A 38 -9.11 17.72 -7.33
CA ASP A 38 -9.24 19.15 -7.60
C ASP A 38 -8.50 19.97 -6.53
N VAL A 39 -7.37 20.55 -6.93
CA VAL A 39 -6.51 21.37 -6.07
C VAL A 39 -7.15 22.71 -5.75
N GLY A 40 -7.86 23.32 -6.70
CA GLY A 40 -8.51 24.61 -6.51
C GLY A 40 -9.60 24.53 -5.45
N GLU A 41 -10.48 23.54 -5.58
CA GLU A 41 -11.55 23.27 -4.61
C GLU A 41 -10.96 22.90 -3.23
N ALA A 42 -9.94 22.04 -3.19
CA ALA A 42 -9.31 21.65 -1.93
C ALA A 42 -8.67 22.83 -1.19
N LEU A 43 -7.99 23.73 -1.91
CA LEU A 43 -7.41 24.95 -1.32
C LEU A 43 -8.49 25.94 -0.87
N GLN A 44 -9.59 26.05 -1.61
CA GLN A 44 -10.72 26.88 -1.22
C GLN A 44 -11.34 26.40 0.10
N TRP A 45 -11.57 25.09 0.23
CA TRP A 45 -12.10 24.50 1.47
C TRP A 45 -11.12 24.62 2.62
N LEU A 46 -9.82 24.44 2.37
CA LEU A 46 -8.79 24.62 3.40
C LEU A 46 -8.74 26.06 3.91
N ASN A 47 -8.92 27.05 3.03
CA ASN A 47 -9.00 28.46 3.40
C ASN A 47 -10.25 28.77 4.25
N GLU A 48 -11.37 28.11 3.95
CA GLU A 48 -12.58 28.26 4.77
C GLU A 48 -12.41 27.63 6.16
N LEU A 49 -11.76 26.46 6.25
CA LEU A 49 -11.38 25.86 7.52
C LEU A 49 -10.43 26.76 8.32
N ASP A 50 -9.47 27.39 7.66
CA ASP A 50 -8.55 28.32 8.30
C ASP A 50 -9.27 29.53 8.92
N LYS A 51 -10.23 30.13 8.21
CA LYS A 51 -11.05 31.23 8.75
C LYS A 51 -11.84 30.84 10.00
N GLN A 52 -12.34 29.60 10.06
CA GLN A 52 -13.18 29.13 11.16
C GLN A 52 -12.36 28.68 12.37
N TYR A 53 -11.22 28.04 12.14
CA TYR A 53 -10.45 27.35 13.18
C TYR A 53 -9.09 27.99 13.49
N GLY A 54 -8.66 29.01 12.74
CA GLY A 54 -7.38 29.68 12.92
C GLY A 54 -6.19 28.71 12.79
N LEU A 55 -6.13 28.01 11.66
CA LEU A 55 -5.11 27.00 11.37
C LEU A 55 -3.74 27.64 11.09
N THR A 56 -3.76 28.87 10.60
CA THR A 56 -2.58 29.71 10.32
C THR A 56 -2.29 30.70 11.44
N ASP A 57 -1.14 31.37 11.35
CA ASP A 57 -0.76 32.47 12.23
C ASP A 57 -0.12 33.62 11.42
N ASN A 58 0.43 34.62 12.13
CA ASN A 58 1.05 35.78 11.49
C ASN A 58 2.35 35.44 10.75
N ASP A 59 3.01 34.33 11.11
CA ASP A 59 4.29 33.93 10.54
C ASP A 59 4.11 32.96 9.35
N TYR A 60 3.01 32.20 9.33
CA TYR A 60 2.72 31.21 8.30
C TYR A 60 1.25 31.19 7.86
N GLY A 61 0.97 31.83 6.73
CA GLY A 61 -0.37 31.93 6.13
C GLY A 61 -0.62 30.99 4.95
N MET A 62 -1.84 31.01 4.41
CA MET A 62 -2.24 30.20 3.25
C MET A 62 -1.38 30.47 2.01
N GLY A 63 -0.95 31.72 1.81
CA GLY A 63 -0.04 32.07 0.71
C GLY A 63 1.31 31.34 0.82
N ASN A 64 1.89 31.30 2.03
CA ASN A 64 3.13 30.58 2.30
C ASN A 64 2.95 29.07 2.06
N PHE A 65 1.80 28.52 2.45
CA PHE A 65 1.48 27.12 2.20
C PHE A 65 1.43 26.77 0.71
N ILE A 66 0.75 27.59 -0.11
CA ILE A 66 0.67 27.39 -1.56
C ILE A 66 2.06 27.50 -2.21
N GLU A 67 2.85 28.49 -1.81
CA GLU A 67 4.24 28.63 -2.29
C GLU A 67 5.09 27.42 -1.92
N ASP A 68 4.97 26.92 -0.69
CA ASP A 68 5.67 25.72 -0.25
C ASP A 68 5.22 24.46 -0.98
N LEU A 69 3.92 24.34 -1.30
CA LEU A 69 3.41 23.24 -2.12
C LEU A 69 4.06 23.24 -3.50
N LYS A 70 4.19 24.41 -4.15
CA LYS A 70 4.88 24.55 -5.44
C LYS A 70 6.37 24.28 -5.31
N LYS A 71 7.05 24.95 -4.37
CA LYS A 71 8.50 24.84 -4.15
C LYS A 71 8.95 23.42 -3.81
N LYS A 72 8.14 22.69 -3.02
CA LYS A 72 8.40 21.29 -2.67
C LYS A 72 7.91 20.31 -3.75
N GLY A 73 7.32 20.78 -4.85
CA GLY A 73 6.88 19.96 -5.98
C GLY A 73 5.67 19.07 -5.68
N TYR A 74 4.75 19.52 -4.83
CA TYR A 74 3.49 18.82 -4.54
C TYR A 74 2.37 19.21 -5.49
N ILE A 75 2.36 20.45 -5.96
CA ILE A 75 1.46 20.92 -6.99
C ILE A 75 2.28 21.58 -8.10
N ASP A 76 1.75 21.53 -9.31
CA ASP A 76 2.32 22.20 -10.48
C ASP A 76 1.23 22.98 -11.22
N GLU A 77 1.64 23.99 -11.97
CA GLU A 77 0.74 24.70 -12.88
C GLU A 77 0.64 23.91 -14.18
N ASN A 78 -0.59 23.64 -14.62
CA ASN A 78 -0.82 22.92 -15.87
C ASN A 78 -0.26 23.74 -17.05
N GLU A 79 0.70 23.18 -17.79
CA GLU A 79 1.30 23.82 -18.97
C GLU A 79 0.25 24.11 -20.07
N GLN A 80 -0.85 23.36 -20.09
CA GLN A 80 -1.90 23.44 -21.10
C GLN A 80 -3.01 24.45 -20.75
N GLU A 81 -3.24 24.69 -19.45
CA GLU A 81 -4.27 25.60 -18.95
C GLU A 81 -3.65 26.55 -17.92
N ARG A 82 -3.26 27.75 -18.38
CA ARG A 82 -2.66 28.78 -17.52
C ARG A 82 -3.58 29.08 -16.33
N GLY A 83 -3.13 28.69 -15.14
CA GLY A 83 -3.81 28.96 -13.86
C GLY A 83 -4.47 27.75 -13.22
N GLU A 84 -4.55 26.60 -13.90
CA GLU A 84 -5.05 25.36 -13.30
C GLU A 84 -3.92 24.65 -12.54
N LEU A 85 -4.12 24.42 -11.24
CA LEU A 85 -3.16 23.69 -10.39
C LEU A 85 -3.48 22.20 -10.42
N LYS A 86 -2.46 21.36 -10.63
CA LYS A 86 -2.59 19.90 -10.57
C LYS A 86 -1.66 19.31 -9.53
N ILE A 87 -2.08 18.21 -8.92
CA ILE A 87 -1.20 17.45 -8.04
C ILE A 87 -0.12 16.74 -8.86
N THR A 88 1.08 16.63 -8.28
CA THR A 88 2.18 15.91 -8.91
C THR A 88 2.14 14.41 -8.57
N PRO A 89 2.87 13.55 -9.30
CA PRO A 89 3.03 12.13 -8.94
C PRO A 89 3.58 11.93 -7.52
N LYS A 90 4.36 12.91 -7.02
CA LYS A 90 4.84 12.95 -5.63
C LYS A 90 3.68 13.06 -4.64
N THR A 91 2.71 13.93 -4.92
CA THR A 91 1.51 14.08 -4.12
C THR A 91 0.64 12.84 -4.18
N GLU A 92 0.41 12.26 -5.36
CA GLU A 92 -0.32 11.01 -5.51
C GLU A 92 0.27 9.88 -4.65
N GLN A 93 1.60 9.74 -4.67
CA GLN A 93 2.28 8.77 -3.81
C GLN A 93 2.12 9.10 -2.32
N LYS A 94 2.21 10.37 -1.93
CA LYS A 94 2.04 10.79 -0.52
C LYS A 94 0.61 10.53 -0.03
N ILE A 95 -0.42 10.75 -0.86
CA ILE A 95 -1.82 10.43 -0.53
C ILE A 95 -1.97 8.93 -0.26
N ARG A 96 -1.42 8.06 -1.12
CA ARG A 96 -1.50 6.61 -0.93
C ARG A 96 -0.83 6.13 0.34
N LYS A 97 0.37 6.66 0.65
CA LYS A 97 1.08 6.37 1.91
C LYS A 97 0.30 6.85 3.12
N SER A 98 -0.26 8.06 3.07
CA SER A 98 -1.10 8.58 4.14
C SER A 98 -2.35 7.72 4.34
N ALA A 99 -2.97 7.24 3.27
CA ALA A 99 -4.12 6.33 3.35
C ALA A 99 -3.72 4.98 3.97
N LEU A 100 -2.56 4.42 3.60
CA LEU A 100 -2.00 3.22 4.22
C LEU A 100 -1.80 3.40 5.73
N GLU A 101 -1.17 4.49 6.16
CA GLU A 101 -0.97 4.80 7.58
C GLU A 101 -2.30 5.02 8.32
N GLU A 102 -3.27 5.70 7.71
CA GLU A 102 -4.58 5.95 8.32
C GLU A 102 -5.37 4.65 8.51
N VAL A 103 -5.41 3.79 7.49
CA VAL A 103 -6.19 2.54 7.47
C VAL A 103 -5.50 1.43 8.26
N PHE A 104 -4.20 1.22 8.03
CA PHE A 104 -3.46 0.09 8.58
C PHE A 104 -2.58 0.46 9.79
N GLY A 105 -2.20 1.73 9.97
CA GLY A 105 -1.38 2.17 11.11
C GLY A 105 -2.11 2.14 12.46
N LYS A 106 -3.46 2.17 12.44
CA LYS A 106 -4.31 2.05 13.63
C LYS A 106 -4.78 0.62 13.92
N LEU A 107 -4.39 -0.37 13.12
CA LEU A 107 -4.75 -1.76 13.37
C LEU A 107 -4.07 -2.22 14.66
N LYS A 108 -4.88 -2.60 15.65
CA LYS A 108 -4.38 -3.32 16.83
C LYS A 108 -3.58 -4.52 16.34
N ARG A 109 -2.42 -4.80 16.95
CA ARG A 109 -1.65 -6.04 16.70
C ARG A 109 -2.58 -7.24 16.83
N GLY A 110 -3.06 -7.77 15.71
CA GLY A 110 -3.73 -9.05 15.63
C GLY A 110 -2.70 -10.19 15.62
N ASN A 111 -3.19 -11.42 15.59
CA ASN A 111 -2.33 -12.59 15.43
C ASN A 111 -1.50 -12.47 14.15
N SER A 112 -0.21 -12.77 14.25
CA SER A 112 0.74 -12.74 13.13
C SER A 112 0.31 -13.72 12.05
N GLY A 113 -0.22 -13.22 10.93
CA GLY A 113 -0.38 -13.98 9.69
C GLY A 113 0.69 -13.55 8.70
N ASN A 114 1.74 -14.34 8.54
CA ASN A 114 2.48 -14.36 7.29
C ASN A 114 1.82 -15.44 6.42
N HIS A 115 1.63 -15.17 5.13
CA HIS A 115 1.22 -16.17 4.15
C HIS A 115 2.36 -17.19 3.98
N ARG A 116 2.61 -18.00 5.01
CA ARG A 116 3.50 -19.15 4.93
C ARG A 116 2.70 -20.26 4.29
N THR A 117 3.07 -20.61 3.07
CA THR A 117 2.66 -21.86 2.44
C THR A 117 3.25 -23.01 3.25
N PRO A 118 2.45 -24.04 3.60
CA PRO A 118 2.93 -25.21 4.34
C PRO A 118 3.79 -26.17 3.49
N HIS A 119 4.10 -25.80 2.24
CA HIS A 119 4.94 -26.58 1.33
C HIS A 119 6.35 -25.97 1.25
N THR A 120 7.35 -26.74 1.63
CA THR A 120 8.73 -26.58 1.14
C THR A 120 8.80 -27.19 -0.27
N GLY A 121 9.40 -26.49 -1.23
CA GLY A 121 9.38 -26.92 -2.64
C GLY A 121 10.29 -26.08 -3.52
N GLN A 122 10.44 -26.46 -4.80
CA GLN A 122 11.21 -25.73 -5.80
C GLN A 122 10.67 -24.29 -5.94
N GLY A 123 11.33 -23.36 -5.27
CA GLY A 123 11.18 -21.91 -5.42
C GLY A 123 12.52 -21.31 -5.81
N ASP A 124 12.47 -20.18 -6.50
CA ASP A 124 13.66 -19.49 -7.04
C ASP A 124 14.34 -18.56 -6.01
N GLU A 125 13.86 -18.57 -4.76
CA GLU A 125 14.48 -17.82 -3.65
C GLU A 125 15.21 -18.76 -2.70
N GLN A 126 16.53 -18.61 -2.67
CA GLN A 126 17.40 -19.32 -1.74
C GLN A 126 17.13 -18.85 -0.30
N SER A 127 16.77 -19.77 0.59
CA SER A 127 16.76 -19.48 2.02
C SER A 127 18.18 -19.36 2.55
N THR A 128 18.33 -18.60 3.64
CA THR A 128 19.58 -18.61 4.41
C THR A 128 19.71 -19.88 5.25
N ASP A 129 18.60 -20.57 5.50
CA ASP A 129 18.55 -21.74 6.36
C ASP A 129 19.22 -22.95 5.69
N LEU A 130 20.06 -23.62 6.48
CA LEU A 130 20.77 -24.84 6.12
C LEU A 130 20.17 -26.00 6.90
N ARG A 131 20.09 -27.16 6.26
CA ARG A 131 19.73 -28.40 6.94
C ARG A 131 20.57 -29.56 6.42
N GLU A 132 20.59 -30.64 7.20
CA GLU A 132 21.17 -31.91 6.77
C GLU A 132 20.52 -32.42 5.48
N PHE A 133 21.36 -32.94 4.58
CA PHE A 133 20.94 -33.62 3.37
C PHE A 133 20.02 -34.80 3.68
N ARG A 134 18.99 -35.00 2.84
CA ARG A 134 18.13 -36.16 2.88
C ARG A 134 18.02 -36.76 1.48
N PHE A 135 17.93 -38.08 1.43
CA PHE A 135 17.70 -38.79 0.18
C PHE A 135 16.50 -38.21 -0.60
N GLY A 136 16.75 -37.75 -1.82
CA GLY A 136 15.77 -37.08 -2.68
C GLY A 136 16.02 -35.57 -2.88
N ASP A 137 16.93 -34.97 -2.12
CA ASP A 137 17.35 -33.58 -2.33
C ASP A 137 18.15 -33.41 -3.63
N SER A 138 18.01 -32.25 -4.28
CA SER A 138 18.75 -31.93 -5.50
C SER A 138 20.24 -31.80 -5.21
N LEU A 139 21.10 -32.31 -6.09
CA LEU A 139 22.54 -32.10 -5.98
C LEU A 139 22.92 -30.61 -6.08
N GLU A 140 22.11 -29.80 -6.77
CA GLU A 140 22.33 -28.37 -6.92
C GLU A 140 22.09 -27.57 -5.62
N SER A 141 21.32 -28.11 -4.67
CA SER A 141 21.08 -27.44 -3.38
C SER A 141 22.17 -27.71 -2.33
N ILE A 142 23.10 -28.63 -2.61
CA ILE A 142 24.21 -28.97 -1.70
C ILE A 142 25.17 -27.79 -1.57
N GLN A 143 25.38 -27.35 -0.34
CA GLN A 143 26.33 -26.30 -0.01
C GLN A 143 27.69 -26.94 0.25
N MET A 144 28.49 -27.08 -0.80
CA MET A 144 29.80 -27.75 -0.74
C MET A 144 30.74 -27.13 0.31
N THR A 145 30.72 -25.80 0.48
CA THR A 145 31.58 -25.12 1.45
C THR A 145 31.28 -25.54 2.89
N GLU A 146 30.01 -25.49 3.30
CA GLU A 146 29.61 -25.91 4.65
C GLU A 146 29.73 -27.43 4.81
N SER A 147 29.46 -28.20 3.75
CA SER A 147 29.62 -29.66 3.77
C SER A 147 31.08 -30.09 3.99
N ILE A 148 32.02 -29.45 3.30
CA ILE A 148 33.47 -29.69 3.48
C ILE A 148 33.91 -29.25 4.88
N ARG A 149 33.41 -28.12 5.36
CA ARG A 149 33.69 -27.64 6.71
C ARG A 149 33.21 -28.64 7.78
N ASN A 150 32.01 -29.17 7.65
CA ASN A 150 31.46 -30.19 8.55
C ASN A 150 32.29 -31.48 8.48
N ALA A 151 32.67 -31.92 7.28
CA ALA A 151 33.52 -33.09 7.10
C ALA A 151 34.88 -32.92 7.81
N GLN A 152 35.50 -31.74 7.73
CA GLN A 152 36.75 -31.44 8.43
C GLN A 152 36.58 -31.41 9.95
N LEU A 153 35.44 -30.91 10.45
CA LEU A 153 35.14 -30.89 11.88
C LEU A 153 34.88 -32.31 12.43
N ASN A 154 34.22 -33.17 11.66
CA ASN A 154 33.82 -34.51 12.08
C ASN A 154 34.93 -35.55 11.90
N HIS A 155 35.70 -35.47 10.81
CA HIS A 155 36.69 -36.49 10.44
C HIS A 155 38.15 -36.00 10.54
N GLY A 156 38.36 -34.71 10.86
CA GLY A 156 39.69 -34.12 11.00
C GLY A 156 40.35 -33.75 9.65
N MET A 157 41.51 -33.09 9.74
CA MET A 157 42.28 -32.60 8.56
C MET A 157 43.64 -33.30 8.40
N GLU A 158 43.91 -34.37 9.15
CA GLU A 158 45.24 -34.99 9.16
C GLU A 158 45.47 -35.93 7.96
N GLY A 159 46.28 -35.47 6.99
CA GLY A 159 46.87 -36.27 5.92
C GLY A 159 46.02 -36.47 4.66
N ASP A 160 46.42 -37.42 3.81
CA ASP A 160 45.80 -37.77 2.51
C ASP A 160 44.38 -38.38 2.61
N ASN A 161 43.79 -38.45 3.79
CA ASN A 161 42.53 -39.16 4.05
C ASN A 161 41.37 -38.18 4.32
N PHE A 162 41.10 -37.25 3.40
CA PHE A 162 39.85 -36.49 3.45
C PHE A 162 38.65 -37.43 3.25
N MET A 163 37.74 -37.47 4.23
CA MET A 163 36.53 -38.27 4.18
C MET A 163 35.30 -37.36 4.23
N LEU A 164 34.44 -37.46 3.21
CA LEU A 164 33.15 -36.79 3.14
C LEU A 164 32.05 -37.86 3.15
N THR A 165 31.17 -37.81 4.14
CA THR A 165 30.04 -38.72 4.27
C THR A 165 28.72 -38.00 4.02
N GLU A 166 27.65 -38.75 3.79
CA GLU A 166 26.30 -38.18 3.60
C GLU A 166 25.86 -37.32 4.81
N GLY A 167 26.27 -37.70 6.03
CA GLY A 167 25.97 -36.94 7.25
C GLY A 167 26.71 -35.62 7.37
N ASP A 168 27.72 -35.37 6.53
CA ASP A 168 28.41 -34.08 6.47
C ASP A 168 27.77 -33.14 5.45
N LEU A 169 26.89 -33.63 4.58
CA LEU A 169 26.28 -32.83 3.52
C LEU A 169 25.21 -31.91 4.10
N GLU A 170 25.37 -30.62 3.82
CA GLU A 170 24.34 -29.61 4.08
C GLU A 170 23.69 -29.17 2.78
N VAL A 171 22.36 -29.05 2.82
CA VAL A 171 21.56 -28.49 1.74
C VAL A 171 20.96 -27.17 2.16
N ARG A 172 20.91 -26.23 1.22
CA ARG A 172 20.18 -24.98 1.37
C ARG A 172 18.71 -25.24 1.08
N GLU A 173 17.83 -24.83 1.99
CA GLU A 173 16.39 -24.91 1.72
C GLU A 173 15.97 -23.82 0.73
N ASN A 174 15.07 -24.17 -0.19
CA ASN A 174 14.40 -23.18 -1.03
C ASN A 174 13.04 -22.91 -0.41
N GLU A 175 12.73 -21.64 -0.18
CA GLU A 175 11.38 -21.25 0.24
C GLU A 175 10.48 -21.16 -1.00
N HIS A 176 9.40 -21.95 -1.02
CA HIS A 176 8.36 -21.76 -2.02
C HIS A 176 7.44 -20.61 -1.59
N LYS A 177 7.66 -19.43 -2.18
CA LYS A 177 6.76 -18.28 -2.07
C LYS A 177 5.80 -18.26 -3.25
N SER A 178 4.53 -18.55 -2.99
CA SER A 178 3.49 -18.43 -4.01
C SER A 178 3.18 -16.96 -4.26
N GLN A 179 3.12 -16.56 -5.54
CA GLN A 179 2.66 -15.24 -5.95
C GLN A 179 1.14 -15.19 -5.91
N THR A 180 0.59 -14.03 -5.54
CA THR A 180 -0.86 -13.79 -5.55
C THR A 180 -1.23 -12.83 -6.68
N SER A 181 -2.32 -13.13 -7.39
CA SER A 181 -2.95 -12.24 -8.35
C SER A 181 -4.27 -11.73 -7.81
N THR A 182 -4.37 -10.42 -7.62
CA THR A 182 -5.52 -9.75 -7.02
C THR A 182 -6.15 -8.78 -8.01
N VAL A 183 -7.48 -8.84 -8.15
CA VAL A 183 -8.25 -7.77 -8.81
C VAL A 183 -9.05 -7.01 -7.77
N LEU A 184 -8.84 -5.70 -7.68
CA LEU A 184 -9.63 -4.79 -6.86
C LEU A 184 -10.71 -4.13 -7.74
N MET A 185 -11.97 -4.36 -7.38
CA MET A 185 -13.12 -3.79 -8.09
C MET A 185 -13.71 -2.62 -7.29
N ILE A 186 -13.92 -1.48 -7.93
CA ILE A 186 -14.48 -0.27 -7.30
C ILE A 186 -15.78 0.11 -7.99
N ASP A 187 -16.87 0.16 -7.21
CA ASP A 187 -18.16 0.63 -7.69
C ASP A 187 -18.13 2.17 -7.83
N ILE A 188 -18.57 2.68 -8.98
CA ILE A 188 -18.72 4.12 -9.26
C ILE A 188 -20.16 4.49 -9.63
N SER A 189 -21.11 3.60 -9.33
CA SER A 189 -22.54 3.80 -9.51
C SER A 189 -23.12 4.85 -8.57
N HIS A 190 -24.30 5.35 -8.91
CA HIS A 190 -25.01 6.34 -8.10
C HIS A 190 -25.26 5.90 -6.65
N SER A 191 -25.26 4.59 -6.38
CA SER A 191 -25.38 4.03 -5.02
C SER A 191 -24.27 4.50 -4.06
N MET A 192 -23.12 4.93 -4.60
CA MET A 192 -21.96 5.34 -3.82
C MET A 192 -22.08 6.76 -3.23
N ILE A 193 -23.07 7.54 -3.65
CA ILE A 193 -23.38 8.89 -3.10
C ILE A 193 -24.83 9.02 -2.61
N LEU A 194 -25.55 7.90 -2.56
CA LEU A 194 -26.99 7.89 -2.35
C LEU A 194 -27.34 8.26 -0.90
N TYR A 195 -28.47 8.98 -0.73
CA TYR A 195 -28.92 9.53 0.57
C TYR A 195 -27.96 10.55 1.22
N GLY A 196 -27.09 11.17 0.42
CA GLY A 196 -26.12 12.16 0.94
C GLY A 196 -24.95 11.52 1.68
N GLU A 197 -24.79 10.21 1.60
CA GLU A 197 -23.64 9.49 2.15
C GLU A 197 -22.51 9.45 1.12
N ASP A 198 -21.31 9.89 1.50
CA ASP A 198 -20.10 9.74 0.67
C ASP A 198 -19.42 8.39 0.94
N ARG A 199 -19.78 7.37 0.16
CA ARG A 199 -19.19 6.02 0.24
C ARG A 199 -17.98 5.88 -0.68
N ILE A 200 -17.83 6.74 -1.68
CA ILE A 200 -16.73 6.68 -2.64
C ILE A 200 -15.41 7.13 -2.04
N THR A 201 -15.40 8.19 -1.22
CA THR A 201 -14.18 8.66 -0.54
C THR A 201 -13.55 7.60 0.36
N PRO A 202 -14.28 6.94 1.29
CA PRO A 202 -13.71 5.86 2.09
C PRO A 202 -13.27 4.67 1.22
N ALA A 203 -14.00 4.34 0.15
CA ALA A 203 -13.60 3.29 -0.78
C ALA A 203 -12.27 3.62 -1.49
N LYS A 204 -12.11 4.85 -2.02
CA LYS A 204 -10.84 5.34 -2.61
C LYS A 204 -9.70 5.24 -1.61
N LYS A 205 -9.90 5.67 -0.36
CA LYS A 205 -8.87 5.57 0.70
C LYS A 205 -8.44 4.12 0.94
N VAL A 206 -9.38 3.21 1.11
CA VAL A 206 -9.07 1.77 1.32
C VAL A 206 -8.37 1.18 0.09
N ALA A 207 -8.82 1.51 -1.11
CA ALA A 207 -8.20 1.07 -2.36
C ALA A 207 -6.73 1.54 -2.47
N MET A 208 -6.48 2.83 -2.20
CA MET A 208 -5.14 3.41 -2.19
C MET A 208 -4.24 2.78 -1.12
N ALA A 209 -4.79 2.57 0.08
CA ALA A 209 -4.08 1.91 1.18
C ALA A 209 -3.69 0.47 0.81
N LEU A 210 -4.63 -0.31 0.25
CA LEU A 210 -4.36 -1.68 -0.19
C LEU A 210 -3.32 -1.71 -1.31
N ALA A 211 -3.43 -0.82 -2.29
CA ALA A 211 -2.47 -0.76 -3.39
C ALA A 211 -1.05 -0.42 -2.92
N GLU A 212 -0.92 0.51 -1.97
CA GLU A 212 0.37 0.86 -1.38
C GLU A 212 0.90 -0.29 -0.50
N LEU A 213 0.04 -0.97 0.26
CA LEU A 213 0.42 -2.14 1.06
C LEU A 213 0.99 -3.27 0.20
N VAL A 214 0.28 -3.64 -0.88
CA VAL A 214 0.72 -4.70 -1.80
C VAL A 214 2.04 -4.32 -2.44
N LYS A 215 2.18 -3.09 -2.95
CA LYS A 215 3.43 -2.62 -3.56
C LYS A 215 4.63 -2.62 -2.60
N GLN A 216 4.42 -2.28 -1.33
CA GLN A 216 5.51 -2.21 -0.35
C GLN A 216 5.86 -3.58 0.25
N LYS A 217 4.86 -4.40 0.58
CA LYS A 217 5.06 -5.67 1.31
C LYS A 217 5.18 -6.88 0.40
N TYR A 218 4.53 -6.85 -0.75
CA TYR A 218 4.44 -7.98 -1.69
C TYR A 218 4.78 -7.52 -3.12
N PRO A 219 6.02 -7.06 -3.38
CA PRO A 219 6.40 -6.48 -4.67
C PRO A 219 6.34 -7.47 -5.85
N LYS A 220 6.26 -8.78 -5.57
CA LYS A 220 6.11 -9.85 -6.55
C LYS A 220 4.64 -10.22 -6.83
N ASP A 221 3.69 -9.71 -6.06
CA ASP A 221 2.26 -9.94 -6.27
C ASP A 221 1.72 -8.99 -7.34
N SER A 222 0.68 -9.43 -8.06
CA SER A 222 -0.03 -8.58 -9.02
C SER A 222 -1.31 -8.00 -8.40
N LEU A 223 -1.53 -6.72 -8.66
CA LEU A 223 -2.75 -6.00 -8.30
C LEU A 223 -3.25 -5.23 -9.52
N ASP A 224 -4.34 -5.71 -10.09
CA ASP A 224 -5.08 -5.02 -11.14
C ASP A 224 -6.28 -4.30 -10.52
N VAL A 225 -6.53 -3.05 -10.91
CA VAL A 225 -7.64 -2.24 -10.38
C VAL A 225 -8.64 -2.00 -11.50
N ILE A 226 -9.91 -2.29 -11.25
CA ILE A 226 -10.99 -2.01 -12.18
C ILE A 226 -12.08 -1.17 -11.51
N VAL A 227 -12.77 -0.38 -12.31
CA VAL A 227 -13.98 0.33 -11.90
C VAL A 227 -15.16 -0.24 -12.65
N PHE A 228 -16.34 -0.21 -12.03
CA PHE A 228 -17.56 -0.66 -12.68
C PHE A 228 -18.75 0.24 -12.36
N GLY A 229 -19.55 0.50 -13.39
CA GLY A 229 -20.78 1.26 -13.38
C GLY A 229 -21.77 0.60 -14.34
N ASN A 230 -22.14 1.28 -15.43
CA ASN A 230 -22.89 0.64 -16.52
C ASN A 230 -22.06 -0.45 -17.23
N ASP A 231 -20.76 -0.20 -17.37
CA ASP A 231 -19.73 -1.08 -17.90
C ASP A 231 -18.53 -1.15 -16.93
N ALA A 232 -17.53 -1.97 -17.24
CA ALA A 232 -16.30 -2.08 -16.45
C ALA A 232 -15.05 -1.84 -17.29
N TRP A 233 -14.04 -1.19 -16.69
CA TRP A 233 -12.74 -0.97 -17.32
C TRP A 233 -11.61 -0.94 -16.29
N GLN A 234 -10.40 -1.21 -16.75
CA GLN A 234 -9.19 -1.16 -15.94
C GLN A 234 -8.71 0.28 -15.78
N ILE A 235 -8.21 0.59 -14.58
CA ILE A 235 -7.56 1.87 -14.26
C ILE A 235 -6.18 1.61 -13.66
N GLU A 236 -5.34 2.64 -13.65
CA GLU A 236 -4.06 2.58 -12.95
C GLU A 236 -4.23 3.03 -11.50
N VAL A 237 -3.31 2.60 -10.63
CA VAL A 237 -3.29 2.99 -9.20
C VAL A 237 -3.17 4.51 -9.02
N LYS A 238 -2.57 5.22 -9.99
CA LYS A 238 -2.49 6.69 -9.98
C LYS A 238 -3.85 7.37 -10.21
N ASP A 239 -4.81 6.68 -10.81
CA ASP A 239 -6.13 7.22 -11.15
C ASP A 239 -7.10 7.19 -9.95
N LEU A 240 -6.78 6.38 -8.91
CA LEU A 240 -7.60 6.20 -7.71
C LEU A 240 -8.04 7.50 -7.01
N PRO A 241 -7.17 8.52 -6.82
CA PRO A 241 -7.58 9.77 -6.19
C PRO A 241 -8.64 10.52 -6.99
N TYR A 242 -8.65 10.37 -8.31
CA TYR A 242 -9.50 11.12 -9.24
C TYR A 242 -10.85 10.44 -9.53
N LEU A 243 -11.11 9.28 -8.94
CA LEU A 243 -12.37 8.58 -9.18
C LEU A 243 -13.56 9.40 -8.70
N GLN A 244 -14.54 9.54 -9.58
CA GLN A 244 -15.80 10.24 -9.33
C GLN A 244 -16.97 9.30 -9.57
N VAL A 245 -18.04 9.53 -8.82
CA VAL A 245 -19.30 8.81 -9.01
C VAL A 245 -20.06 9.44 -10.16
N GLY A 246 -20.45 8.61 -11.12
CA GLY A 246 -21.24 9.04 -12.27
C GLY A 246 -22.72 8.64 -12.14
N PRO A 247 -23.58 9.06 -13.09
CA PRO A 247 -24.96 8.61 -13.20
C PRO A 247 -25.04 7.17 -13.76
N TYR A 248 -24.26 6.27 -13.17
CA TYR A 248 -24.13 4.89 -13.59
C TYR A 248 -24.99 3.97 -12.70
N HIS A 249 -25.45 2.87 -13.29
CA HIS A 249 -26.01 1.73 -12.57
C HIS A 249 -24.88 0.83 -12.07
N THR A 250 -25.25 -0.27 -11.42
CA THR A 250 -24.30 -1.25 -10.89
C THR A 250 -24.33 -2.51 -11.76
N ASN A 251 -23.46 -2.62 -12.75
CA ASN A 251 -23.28 -3.81 -13.56
C ASN A 251 -22.13 -4.67 -13.01
N THR A 252 -22.44 -5.44 -11.96
CA THR A 252 -21.47 -6.36 -11.34
C THR A 252 -21.01 -7.47 -12.29
N VAL A 253 -21.85 -7.87 -13.25
CA VAL A 253 -21.51 -8.90 -14.24
C VAL A 253 -20.34 -8.44 -15.10
N ALA A 254 -20.41 -7.24 -15.68
CA ALA A 254 -19.32 -6.67 -16.47
C ALA A 254 -18.02 -6.56 -15.64
N GLY A 255 -18.14 -6.14 -14.38
CA GLY A 255 -16.99 -6.07 -13.47
C GLY A 255 -16.35 -7.44 -13.21
N LEU A 256 -17.16 -8.47 -12.93
CA LEU A 256 -16.66 -9.82 -12.66
C LEU A 256 -16.09 -10.50 -13.91
N GLU A 257 -16.70 -10.29 -15.08
CA GLU A 257 -16.20 -10.79 -16.36
C GLU A 257 -14.80 -10.22 -16.66
N LEU A 258 -14.64 -8.90 -16.55
CA LEU A 258 -13.35 -8.25 -16.74
C LEU A 258 -12.31 -8.73 -15.71
N ALA A 259 -12.72 -8.87 -14.44
CA ALA A 259 -11.84 -9.38 -13.39
C ALA A 259 -11.36 -10.80 -13.68
N MET A 260 -12.25 -11.70 -14.11
CA MET A 260 -11.88 -13.06 -14.48
C MET A 260 -10.95 -13.09 -15.69
N ASP A 261 -11.19 -12.25 -16.69
CA ASP A 261 -10.34 -12.16 -17.88
C ASP A 261 -8.94 -11.65 -17.56
N LEU A 262 -8.79 -10.72 -16.61
CA LEU A 262 -7.48 -10.28 -16.12
C LEU A 262 -6.77 -11.39 -15.35
N LEU A 263 -7.48 -12.08 -14.45
CA LEU A 263 -6.91 -13.18 -13.66
C LEU A 263 -6.47 -14.37 -14.53
N ARG A 264 -7.21 -14.70 -15.61
CA ARG A 264 -6.85 -15.77 -16.55
C ARG A 264 -5.58 -15.52 -17.35
N LYS A 265 -5.15 -14.25 -17.46
CA LYS A 265 -3.93 -13.86 -18.20
C LYS A 265 -2.67 -13.90 -17.33
N ARG A 266 -2.81 -14.13 -16.02
CA ARG A 266 -1.70 -14.23 -15.05
C ARG A 266 -1.35 -15.69 -14.83
#